data_AF-A0A3S5K293-F1
#
_entry.id   AF-A0A3S5K293-F1
#
_cell.length_a   1.000
_cell.length_b   1.000
_cell.length_c   1.000
_cell.angle_alpha   90.00
_cell.angle_beta   90.00
_cell.angle_gamma   90.00
#
_symmetry.space_group_name_H-M   'P 1'
#
loop_
_entity.id
_entity.type
_entity.pdbx_description
1 polymer ?
#
loop_
_entity_poly.entity_id
_entity_poly.type
_entity_poly.pdbx_seq_one_letter_code
_entity_poly.pdbx_strand_id
1 'polypeptide(L)' 'MNTISIVGQRAKQVTLSVPGQASLLTGLVMLILWTVYFSPYPPVHDTFHKLRHGTESVACH' A
#
# COMPACT_ATOMS: atom_id res chain seq x y z
N MET A 1 -34.40 3.71 14.02
CA MET A 1 -32.96 3.32 14.06
C MET A 1 -32.12 4.56 13.84
N ASN A 2 -31.13 4.81 14.69
CA ASN A 2 -30.31 6.02 14.63
C ASN A 2 -29.37 5.98 13.39
N THR A 3 -29.28 7.07 12.64
CA THR A 3 -28.51 7.16 11.38
C THR A 3 -27.03 6.78 11.57
N ILE A 4 -26.46 7.13 12.72
CA ILE A 4 -25.08 6.78 13.10
C ILE A 4 -24.88 5.27 13.17
N SER A 5 -25.86 4.54 13.72
CA SER A 5 -25.81 3.08 13.82
C SER A 5 -25.88 2.41 12.45
N ILE A 6 -26.63 2.98 11.51
CA ILE A 6 -26.75 2.47 10.13
C ILE A 6 -25.44 2.64 9.38
N VAL A 7 -24.81 3.82 9.48
CA VAL A 7 -23.51 4.10 8.84
C VAL A 7 -22.43 3.19 9.39
N GLY A 8 -22.34 3.03 10.72
CA GLY A 8 -21.36 2.15 11.35
C GLY A 8 -21.53 0.68 10.95
N GLN A 9 -22.77 0.21 10.81
CA GLN A 9 -23.04 -1.17 10.40
C GLN A 9 -22.67 -1.42 8.94
N ARG A 10 -22.95 -0.45 8.05
CA ARG A 10 -22.52 -0.53 6.65
C ARG A 10 -21.00 -0.49 6.50
N ALA A 11 -20.31 0.37 7.25
CA ALA A 11 -18.85 0.41 7.26
C ALA A 11 -18.28 -0.96 7.69
N LYS A 12 -18.81 -1.57 8.76
CA LYS A 12 -18.43 -2.94 9.17
C LYS A 12 -18.66 -3.96 8.06
N GLN A 13 -19.81 -3.94 7.41
CA GLN A 13 -20.12 -4.88 6.32
C GLN A 13 -19.16 -4.75 5.14
N VAL A 14 -18.81 -3.51 4.74
CA VAL A 14 -17.85 -3.27 3.65
C VAL A 14 -16.45 -3.72 4.06
N THR A 15 -15.96 -3.29 5.23
CA THR A 15 -14.60 -3.62 5.69
C THR A 15 -14.41 -5.12 5.92
N LEU A 16 -15.42 -5.81 6.47
CA LEU A 16 -15.36 -7.25 6.71
C LEU A 16 -15.68 -8.08 5.47
N SER A 17 -16.18 -7.48 4.39
CA SER A 17 -16.37 -8.20 3.13
C SER A 17 -15.03 -8.64 2.56
N VAL A 18 -14.98 -9.82 1.95
CA VAL A 18 -13.80 -10.32 1.22
C VAL A 18 -13.26 -9.30 0.20
N PRO A 19 -14.08 -8.69 -0.69
CA PRO A 19 -13.57 -7.69 -1.63
C PRO A 19 -13.02 -6.43 -0.93
N GLY A 20 -13.60 -6.01 0.20
CA GLY A 20 -13.09 -4.91 1.01
C GLY A 20 -11.71 -5.22 1.59
N GLN A 21 -11.56 -6.40 2.21
CA GLN A 21 -10.28 -6.86 2.75
C GLN A 21 -9.20 -7.01 1.65
N ALA A 22 -9.56 -7.60 0.51
CA ALA A 22 -8.64 -7.76 -0.63
C ALA A 22 -8.17 -6.41 -1.18
N SER A 23 -9.08 -5.44 -1.30
CA SER A 23 -8.75 -4.08 -1.76
C SER A 23 -7.82 -3.37 -0.79
N LEU A 24 -8.08 -3.46 0.52
CA LEU A 24 -7.23 -2.89 1.56
C LEU A 24 -5.83 -3.49 1.55
N LEU A 25 -5.74 -4.82 1.48
CA LEU A 25 -4.45 -5.51 1.41
C LEU A 25 -3.67 -5.12 0.15
N THR A 26 -4.33 -5.10 -1.01
CA THR A 26 -3.70 -4.72 -2.27
C THR A 26 -3.21 -3.27 -2.22
N GLY A 27 -4.02 -2.34 -1.71
CA GLY A 27 -3.62 -0.95 -1.54
C GLY A 27 -2.41 -0.80 -0.62
N LEU A 28 -2.38 -1.53 0.49
CA LEU A 28 -1.25 -1.54 1.41
C LEU A 28 0.03 -2.07 0.74
N VAL A 29 -0.07 -3.18 0.00
CA VAL A 29 1.07 -3.74 -0.75
C VAL A 29 1.59 -2.76 -1.78
N MET A 30 0.71 -2.13 -2.55
CA MET A 30 1.10 -1.12 -3.54
C MET A 30 1.80 0.07 -2.90
N LEU A 31 1.33 0.54 -1.74
CA LEU A 31 1.95 1.63 -1.01
C LEU A 31 3.36 1.25 -0.53
N ILE A 32 3.53 0.05 0.03
CA ILE A 32 4.85 -0.45 0.47
C ILE A 32 5.81 -0.55 -0.72
N LEU A 33 5.38 -1.16 -1.82
CA LEU A 33 6.20 -1.27 -3.03
C LEU A 33 6.57 0.11 -3.56
N TRP A 34 5.62 1.03 -3.62
CA TRP A 34 5.88 2.40 -4.06
C TRP A 34 6.92 3.10 -3.18
N THR A 35 6.81 2.98 -1.85
CA THR A 35 7.81 3.54 -0.92
C THR A 35 9.18 2.94 -1.14
N VAL A 36 9.27 1.61 -1.24
CA VAL A 36 10.55 0.90 -1.45
C VAL A 36 11.21 1.30 -2.77
N TYR A 37 10.46 1.48 -3.85
CA TYR A 37 11.02 1.79 -5.16
C TYR A 37 11.21 3.29 -5.42
N PHE A 38 10.34 4.15 -4.92
CA PHE A 38 10.26 5.56 -5.36
C PHE A 38 10.46 6.60 -4.27
N SER A 39 10.61 6.23 -2.99
CA SER A 39 10.95 7.23 -1.97
C SER A 39 12.39 7.74 -2.16
N PRO A 40 12.61 9.07 -2.05
CA PRO A 40 13.93 9.67 -2.18
C PRO A 40 14.76 9.26 -0.96
N TYR A 41 15.74 8.39 -1.20
CA TYR A 41 16.76 8.05 -0.22
C TYR A 41 18.09 8.58 -0.75
N PRO A 42 18.99 9.10 0.11
CA PRO A 42 20.36 9.36 -0.31
C PRO A 42 20.94 8.08 -0.95
N PRO A 43 21.92 8.20 -1.88
CA PRO A 43 22.54 7.07 -2.57
C PRO A 43 23.37 6.23 -1.59
N VAL A 44 22.68 5.51 -0.73
CA VAL A 44 23.21 4.53 0.21
C VAL A 44 22.97 3.18 -0.44
N HIS A 45 24.03 2.42 -0.69
CA HIS A 45 23.93 1.07 -1.24
C HIS A 45 23.45 0.08 -0.18
N ASP A 46 22.18 0.17 0.19
CA ASP A 46 21.50 -0.81 1.02
C ASP A 46 20.77 -1.86 0.17
N THR A 47 20.11 -2.80 0.84
CA THR A 47 19.34 -3.86 0.19
C THR A 47 18.26 -3.32 -0.75
N PHE A 48 17.64 -2.18 -0.44
CA PHE A 48 16.58 -1.58 -1.27
C PHE A 48 17.15 -0.83 -2.48
N HIS A 49 18.29 -0.17 -2.34
CA HIS A 49 19.01 0.43 -3.47
C HIS A 49 19.45 -0.66 -4.47
N LYS A 50 20.02 -1.76 -3.97
CA LYS A 50 20.39 -2.91 -4.82
C LYS A 50 19.16 -3.50 -5.52
N LEU A 51 18.02 -3.55 -4.85
CA LEU A 51 16.75 -3.98 -5.45
C LEU A 51 16.33 -3.04 -6.60
N ARG A 52 16.46 -1.71 -6.43
CA ARG A 52 16.15 -0.72 -7.48
C ARG A 52 17.05 -0.87 -8.70
N HIS A 53 18.34 -1.14 -8.52
CA HIS A 53 19.23 -1.44 -9.64
C HIS A 53 18.83 -2.70 -10.42
N GLY A 54 18.22 -3.68 -9.76
CA GLY A 54 17.68 -4.88 -10.42
C GLY A 54 16.36 -4.63 -11.15
N THR A 55 15.74 -3.47 -10.97
CA THR A 55 14.54 -3.05 -11.69
C THR A 55 14.92 -2.02 -12.74
N GLU A 56 15.07 -2.48 -13.98
CA GLU A 56 15.49 -1.70 -15.17
C GLU A 56 14.70 -0.38 -15.38
N SER A 57 13.50 -0.26 -14.79
CA SER A 57 12.59 0.87 -14.94
C SER A 57 12.57 1.86 -13.76
N VAL A 58 13.30 1.59 -12.67
CA VAL A 58 13.29 2.45 -11.46
C VAL A 58 14.59 3.24 -11.38
N ALA A 59 14.48 4.56 -11.58
CA ALA A 59 15.62 5.48 -11.47
C ALA A 59 16.22 5.46 -10.05
N CYS A 60 17.54 5.34 -9.97
CA CYS A 60 18.28 5.28 -8.71
C CYS A 60 19.58 6.11 -8.69
N HIS A 61 19.90 6.82 -9.78
CA HIS A 61 20.98 7.79 -9.95
C HIS A 61 20.75 8.58 -11.24
#